data_AF-A0A3M1S9G0-F1
#
_entry.id   AF-A0A3M1S9G0-F1
#
_cell.length_a   1.000
_cell.length_b   1.000
_cell.length_c   1.000
_cell.angle_alpha   90.00
_cell.angle_beta   90.00
_cell.angle_gamma   90.00
#
_symmetry.space_group_name_H-M   'P 1'
#
loop_
_entity.id
_entity.type
_entity.pdbx_description
1 polymer ?
#
loop_
_entity_poly.entity_id
_entity_poly.type
_entity_poly.pdbx_seq_one_letter_code
_entity_poly.pdbx_strand_id
1 'polypeptide(L)'
;LDKRYEAGLRDIEAGSKILIVFHFHKSPEFIDEYLFQQPPHKDREFGVFSTCSPIRPNPIGVSIVEVLEVKENRLSIKGIDMIDGTPVIDIKHWRV
;
A
#
# COMPACT_ATOMS: atom_id res chain seq x y z
N LEU A 1 -3.95 -7.18 11.51
CA LEU A 1 -3.79 -8.43 10.72
C LEU A 1 -4.76 -9.48 11.24
N ASP A 2 -5.11 -10.49 10.46
CA ASP A 2 -5.80 -11.67 11.00
C ASP A 2 -4.91 -12.31 12.09
N LYS A 3 -5.51 -12.77 13.20
CA LYS A 3 -4.79 -13.39 14.32
C LYS A 3 -3.93 -14.58 13.91
N ARG A 4 -4.32 -15.34 12.87
CA ARG A 4 -3.52 -16.48 12.40
C ARG A 4 -2.12 -16.09 11.89
N TYR A 5 -1.91 -14.82 11.55
CA TYR A 5 -0.63 -14.31 11.04
C TYR A 5 0.22 -13.60 12.12
N GLU A 6 -0.29 -13.47 13.34
CA GLU A 6 0.35 -12.70 14.41
C GLU A 6 1.80 -13.14 14.69
N ALA A 7 2.06 -14.45 14.71
CA ALA A 7 3.40 -14.99 14.96
C ALA A 7 4.44 -14.51 13.92
N GLY A 8 4.03 -14.09 12.73
CA GLY A 8 4.91 -13.53 11.70
C GLY A 8 5.43 -12.12 12.04
N LEU A 9 4.84 -11.43 13.01
CA LEU A 9 5.27 -10.10 13.47
C LEU A 9 6.40 -10.13 14.49
N ARG A 10 6.85 -11.31 14.93
CA ARG A 10 7.73 -11.51 16.09
C ARG A 10 8.93 -10.55 16.15
N ASP A 11 9.56 -10.30 15.01
CA ASP A 11 10.81 -9.53 14.92
C ASP A 11 10.60 -8.10 14.36
N ILE A 12 9.35 -7.63 14.29
CA ILE A 12 9.01 -6.25 13.95
C ILE A 12 8.85 -5.46 15.24
N GLU A 13 9.61 -4.37 15.37
CA GLU A 13 9.62 -3.52 16.56
C GLU A 13 9.35 -2.05 16.20
N ALA A 14 9.01 -1.23 17.20
CA ALA A 14 8.94 0.22 17.01
C ALA A 14 10.26 0.78 16.46
N GLY A 15 10.19 1.67 15.48
CA GLY A 15 11.33 2.17 14.72
C GLY A 15 11.70 1.34 13.48
N SER A 16 11.11 0.14 13.31
CA SER A 16 11.28 -0.64 12.09
C SER A 16 10.69 0.11 10.89
N LYS A 17 11.35 -0.02 9.73
CA LYS A 17 10.76 0.36 8.44
C LYS A 17 10.28 -0.90 7.73
N ILE A 18 9.04 -0.86 7.27
CA ILE A 18 8.41 -1.95 6.53
C ILE A 18 7.80 -1.44 5.24
N LEU A 19 7.76 -2.32 4.24
CA LEU A 19 7.03 -2.13 3.00
C LEU A 19 5.69 -2.86 3.14
N ILE A 20 4.59 -2.14 2.94
CA ILE A 20 3.24 -2.69 2.94
C ILE A 20 2.77 -2.77 1.50
N VAL A 21 2.31 -3.96 1.09
CA VAL A 21 1.61 -4.18 -0.18
C VAL A 21 0.12 -4.26 0.11
N PHE A 22 -0.70 -3.50 -0.60
CA PHE A 22 -2.13 -3.41 -0.34
C PHE A 22 -2.95 -3.29 -1.62
N HIS A 23 -4.26 -3.50 -1.50
CA HIS A 23 -5.20 -3.49 -2.63
C HIS A 23 -6.04 -2.21 -2.65
N PHE A 24 -6.03 -1.47 -3.75
CA PHE A 24 -6.95 -0.36 -4.00
C PHE A 24 -8.37 -0.90 -4.29
N HIS A 25 -9.00 -1.47 -3.28
CA HIS A 25 -10.31 -2.14 -3.32
C HIS A 25 -11.50 -1.24 -3.71
N LYS A 26 -11.26 0.07 -3.90
CA LYS A 26 -12.23 1.04 -4.41
C LYS A 26 -11.93 1.51 -5.83
N SER A 27 -10.84 1.06 -6.44
CA SER A 27 -10.58 1.31 -7.85
C SER A 27 -11.66 0.63 -8.70
N PRO A 28 -12.09 1.26 -9.80
CA PRO A 28 -13.03 0.65 -10.74
C PRO A 28 -12.38 -0.56 -11.43
N GLU A 29 -13.21 -1.33 -12.13
CA GLU A 29 -12.72 -2.33 -13.09
C GLU A 29 -11.82 -1.64 -14.12
N PHE A 30 -10.70 -2.29 -14.44
CA PHE A 30 -9.73 -1.73 -15.37
C PHE A 30 -10.18 -1.94 -16.81
N ILE A 31 -10.25 -0.85 -17.59
CA ILE A 31 -10.58 -0.81 -19.01
C ILE A 31 -9.49 -0.04 -19.77
N ASP A 32 -9.42 -0.20 -21.09
CA ASP A 32 -8.33 0.33 -21.93
C ASP A 32 -8.20 1.87 -21.84
N GLU A 33 -9.30 2.59 -21.57
CA GLU A 33 -9.31 4.04 -21.34
C GLU A 33 -8.44 4.46 -20.16
N TYR A 34 -8.20 3.58 -19.18
CA TYR A 34 -7.35 3.86 -18.03
C TYR A 34 -5.85 3.61 -18.30
N LEU A 35 -5.47 3.20 -19.51
CA LEU A 35 -4.06 3.09 -19.90
C LEU A 35 -3.35 4.45 -19.87
N PHE A 36 -4.09 5.55 -20.10
CA PHE A 36 -3.61 6.92 -20.00
C PHE A 36 -4.41 7.66 -18.94
N GLN A 37 -3.73 8.34 -18.03
CA GLN A 37 -4.37 9.07 -16.94
C GLN A 37 -3.65 10.38 -16.70
N GLN A 38 -4.39 11.42 -16.34
CA GLN A 38 -3.83 12.71 -15.93
C GLN A 38 -3.83 12.81 -14.39
N PRO A 39 -2.66 12.67 -13.73
CA PRO A 39 -2.57 12.89 -12.29
C PRO A 39 -2.98 14.34 -11.92
N PRO A 40 -3.56 14.59 -10.73
CA PRO A 40 -4.06 15.92 -10.34
C PRO A 40 -3.00 17.04 -10.35
N HIS A 41 -1.72 16.68 -10.23
CA HIS A 41 -0.58 17.59 -10.17
C HIS A 41 0.17 17.68 -11.51
N LYS A 42 -0.44 17.24 -12.61
CA LYS A 42 0.13 17.23 -13.95
C LYS A 42 -0.82 17.87 -14.96
N ASP A 43 -0.24 18.43 -16.02
CA ASP A 43 -0.90 19.19 -17.07
C ASP A 43 -1.27 18.36 -18.32
N ARG A 44 -0.86 17.09 -18.35
CA ARG A 44 -1.18 16.15 -19.44
C ARG A 44 -1.34 14.72 -18.92
N GLU A 45 -1.83 13.84 -19.79
CA GLU A 45 -1.90 12.41 -19.53
C GLU A 45 -0.53 11.72 -19.59
N PHE A 46 -0.42 10.65 -18.82
CA PHE A 46 0.74 9.77 -18.75
C PHE A 46 0.27 8.32 -18.84
N GLY A 47 1.09 7.46 -19.44
CA GLY A 47 0.83 6.02 -19.40
C GLY A 47 0.81 5.54 -17.94
N VAL A 48 -0.18 4.73 -17.57
CA VAL A 48 -0.47 4.37 -16.16
C VAL A 48 0.75 3.84 -15.40
N PHE A 49 1.62 3.06 -16.06
CA PHE A 49 2.83 2.48 -15.45
C PHE A 49 3.94 3.49 -15.16
N SER A 50 3.83 4.72 -15.67
CA SER A 50 4.72 5.84 -15.31
C SER A 50 4.17 6.70 -14.17
N THR A 51 3.05 6.29 -13.56
CA THR A 51 2.36 7.01 -12.49
C THR A 51 2.13 6.12 -11.27
N CYS A 52 1.76 6.74 -10.15
CA CYS A 52 1.27 6.04 -8.95
C CYS A 52 -0.27 5.99 -8.88
N SER A 53 -0.98 6.05 -10.01
CA SER A 53 -2.44 5.99 -9.99
C SER A 53 -2.96 4.70 -9.33
N PRO A 54 -4.00 4.77 -8.48
CA PRO A 54 -4.65 3.59 -7.92
C PRO A 54 -5.46 2.79 -8.96
N ILE A 55 -5.80 3.40 -10.11
CA ILE A 55 -6.51 2.75 -11.21
C ILE A 55 -5.47 2.14 -12.15
N ARG A 56 -5.29 0.82 -12.11
CA ARG A 56 -4.24 0.10 -12.84
C ARG A 56 -4.66 -1.37 -13.02
N PRO A 57 -4.10 -2.13 -14.00
CA PRO A 57 -4.56 -3.49 -14.30
C PRO A 57 -4.60 -4.42 -13.09
N ASN A 58 -3.58 -4.30 -12.23
CA ASN A 58 -3.57 -4.90 -10.90
C ASN A 58 -3.55 -3.75 -9.88
N PRO A 59 -4.69 -3.42 -9.22
CA PRO A 59 -4.82 -2.30 -8.29
C PRO A 59 -4.08 -2.55 -6.97
N ILE A 60 -2.76 -2.68 -7.07
CA ILE A 60 -1.83 -2.92 -5.98
C ILE A 60 -1.05 -1.63 -5.71
N GLY A 61 -1.10 -1.22 -4.45
CA GLY A 61 -0.32 -0.12 -3.90
C GLY A 61 0.82 -0.62 -3.04
N VAL A 62 1.81 0.24 -2.82
CA VAL A 62 2.98 -0.03 -2.00
C VAL A 62 3.37 1.22 -1.23
N SER A 63 3.47 1.11 0.10
CA SER A 63 3.97 2.21 0.95
C SER A 63 5.12 1.72 1.80
N ILE A 64 6.15 2.56 1.96
CA ILE A 64 7.19 2.37 2.98
C ILE A 64 6.74 3.16 4.20
N VAL A 65 6.59 2.48 5.33
CA VAL A 65 6.08 3.07 6.56
C VAL A 65 7.04 2.84 7.73
N GLU A 66 6.93 3.70 8.72
CA GLU A 66 7.59 3.56 10.02
C GLU A 66 6.63 2.90 11.01
N VAL A 67 7.10 1.87 11.72
CA VAL A 67 6.35 1.23 12.80
C VAL A 67 6.52 2.06 14.07
N LEU A 68 5.41 2.52 14.63
CA LEU A 68 5.37 3.28 15.88
C LEU A 68 5.16 2.37 17.10
N GLU A 69 4.37 1.31 16.94
CA GLU A 69 4.02 0.38 18.00
C GLU A 69 3.60 -0.97 17.41
N VAL A 70 3.89 -2.05 18.13
CA VAL A 70 3.38 -3.40 17.86
C VAL A 70 2.60 -3.89 19.07
N LYS A 71 1.33 -4.24 18.87
CA LYS A 71 0.45 -4.74 19.93
C LYS A 71 -0.36 -5.92 19.41
N GLU A 72 0.00 -7.13 19.84
CA GLU A 72 -0.58 -8.38 19.32
C GLU A 72 -0.52 -8.39 17.78
N ASN A 73 -1.65 -8.62 17.12
CA ASN A 73 -1.83 -8.61 15.66
C ASN A 73 -2.04 -7.21 15.05
N ARG A 74 -1.73 -6.12 15.77
CA ARG A 74 -1.93 -4.73 15.34
C ARG A 74 -0.61 -3.96 15.29
N LEU A 75 -0.45 -3.18 14.24
CA LEU A 75 0.68 -2.28 14.04
C LEU A 75 0.15 -0.85 13.98
N SER A 76 0.70 0.03 14.81
CA SER A 76 0.54 1.48 14.65
C SER A 76 1.66 1.96 13.74
N ILE A 77 1.33 2.65 12.65
CA ILE A 77 2.30 3.00 11.60
C ILE A 77 2.14 4.45 11.13
N LYS A 78 3.20 5.03 10.59
CA LYS A 78 3.25 6.39 10.03
C LYS A 78 3.69 6.36 8.57
N GLY A 79 3.08 7.23 7.76
CA GLY A 79 3.43 7.40 6.34
C GLY A 79 2.59 6.55 5.38
N ILE A 80 1.38 6.17 5.78
CA ILE A 80 0.43 5.47 4.89
C ILE A 80 -0.28 6.45 3.95
N ASP A 81 -0.61 5.98 2.75
CA ASP A 81 -1.41 6.65 1.73
C ASP A 81 -2.67 5.83 1.37
N MET A 82 -3.14 5.05 2.33
CA MET A 82 -4.31 4.18 2.22
C MET A 82 -5.54 4.80 2.89
N ILE A 83 -6.72 4.51 2.35
CA ILE A 83 -8.00 4.82 3.02
C ILE A 83 -8.35 3.76 4.05
N ASP A 84 -9.26 4.09 4.98
CA ASP A 84 -9.78 3.13 5.95
C ASP A 84 -10.42 1.91 5.25
N GLY A 85 -10.26 0.73 5.85
CA GLY A 85 -10.72 -0.53 5.29
C GLY A 85 -9.89 -1.10 4.13
N THR A 86 -8.81 -0.43 3.71
CA THR A 86 -7.93 -0.94 2.63
C THR A 86 -7.32 -2.31 2.97
N PRO A 87 -7.57 -3.36 2.17
CA PRO A 87 -6.99 -4.68 2.41
C PRO A 87 -5.47 -4.67 2.25
N VAL A 88 -4.76 -5.12 3.29
CA VAL A 88 -3.33 -5.42 3.22
C VAL A 88 -3.13 -6.82 2.63
N ILE A 89 -2.26 -6.92 1.63
CA ILE A 89 -1.91 -8.16 0.95
C ILE A 89 -0.64 -8.78 1.55
N ASP A 90 0.38 -7.95 1.82
CA ASP A 90 1.69 -8.42 2.28
C ASP A 90 2.44 -7.34 3.09
N ILE A 91 3.39 -7.79 3.92
CA ILE A 91 4.30 -6.95 4.69
C ILE A 91 5.71 -7.49 4.54
N LYS A 92 6.66 -6.63 4.18
CA LYS A 92 8.08 -6.98 4.05
C LYS A 92 8.94 -6.05 4.89
N HIS A 93 10.05 -6.56 5.41
CA HIS A 93 11.09 -5.70 5.96
C HIS A 93 11.58 -4.75 4.85
N TRP A 94 11.81 -3.48 5.17
CA TRP A 94 12.40 -2.52 4.24
C TRP A 94 13.80 -2.14 4.72
N ARG A 95 14.79 -2.40 3.88
CA ARG A 95 16.17 -1.95 4.06
C ARG A 95 16.60 -1.26 2.77
N VAL A 96 17.22 -0.09 2.91
CA VAL A 96 17.88 0.64 1.83
C VAL A 96 19.32 0.18 1.75
#